data_AF-A0A453P0S1-F1
#
_entry.id   AF-A0A453P0S1-F1
#
_cell.length_a   1.000
_cell.length_b   1.000
_cell.length_c   1.000
_cell.angle_alpha   90.00
_cell.angle_beta   90.00
_cell.angle_gamma   90.00
#
_symmetry.space_group_name_H-M   'P 1'
#
loop_
_entity.id
_entity.type
_entity.pdbx_description
1 polymer ?
#
loop_
_entity_poly.entity_id
_entity_poly.type
_entity_poly.pdbx_seq_one_letter_code
_entity_poly.pdbx_strand_id
1 'polypeptide(L)'
;MDGGGGGGSTSGDDGKQEKHLVLAHKLFLLSHPDVDDLSKVDLRSDVLSAVKSDDMAPLFESLAAAGVLEPDAVLLSEMRARIDEEIRKLDEKIADAEENLGESEVREAHLAKSLYFVKVGEKEKALEQLKVTEGKTVAIGQKMDLVFYTLQIGLFYMDFDLISKSVDKAKK
;
A
#
# COMPACT_ATOMS: atom_id res chain seq x y z
N MET A 1 17.63 48.60 15.03
CA MET A 1 18.39 48.32 13.79
C MET A 1 19.71 47.78 14.30
N ASP A 2 19.93 46.48 14.35
CA ASP A 2 19.94 45.60 13.19
C ASP A 2 19.59 44.16 13.60
N GLY A 3 18.91 43.44 12.70
CA GLY A 3 18.40 42.10 12.92
C GLY A 3 19.42 41.03 12.52
N GLY A 4 19.67 40.09 13.42
CA GLY A 4 20.37 38.83 13.09
C GLY A 4 19.36 37.70 12.96
N GLY A 5 18.83 37.51 11.75
CA GLY A 5 17.90 36.44 11.42
C GLY A 5 18.55 35.07 11.57
N GLY A 6 17.90 34.20 12.34
CA GLY A 6 18.22 32.78 12.43
C GLY A 6 17.96 32.10 11.09
N GLY A 7 19.02 31.65 10.43
CA GLY A 7 18.94 30.69 9.34
C GLY A 7 18.64 29.31 9.92
N GLY A 8 17.35 29.01 10.12
CA GLY A 8 16.89 27.65 10.31
C GLY A 8 17.05 26.88 9.00
N SER A 9 18.16 26.16 8.86
CA SER A 9 18.30 25.12 7.83
C SER A 9 17.31 24.01 8.14
N THR A 10 16.10 24.09 7.60
CA THR A 10 15.21 22.93 7.50
C THR A 10 15.84 21.99 6.49
N SER A 11 16.66 21.05 6.98
CA SER A 11 17.02 19.85 6.25
C SER A 11 15.71 19.16 5.85
N GLY A 12 15.37 19.23 4.56
CA GLY A 12 14.34 18.36 4.00
C GLY A 12 14.74 16.92 4.30
N ASP A 13 13.83 16.16 4.90
CA ASP A 13 13.94 14.71 4.95
C ASP A 13 13.97 14.24 3.49
N ASP A 14 15.16 13.90 2.99
CA ASP A 14 15.36 13.38 1.64
C ASP A 14 14.40 12.21 1.46
N GLY A 15 13.38 12.43 0.62
CA GLY A 15 12.17 11.62 0.57
C GLY A 15 12.49 10.15 0.40
N LYS A 16 12.39 9.38 1.49
CA LYS A 16 12.43 7.93 1.42
C LYS A 16 11.31 7.49 0.48
N GLN A 17 11.69 6.89 -0.64
CA GLN A 17 10.75 6.35 -1.59
C GLN A 17 9.81 5.37 -0.86
N GLU A 18 8.52 5.49 -1.16
CA GLU A 18 7.49 4.64 -0.57
C GLU A 18 7.81 3.15 -0.85
N LYS A 19 7.63 2.28 0.16
CA LYS A 19 8.12 0.90 0.13
C LYS A 19 7.51 0.09 -1.02
N HIS A 20 6.23 0.29 -1.31
CA HIS A 20 5.58 -0.38 -2.44
C HIS A 20 6.16 0.08 -3.77
N LEU A 21 6.50 1.36 -3.94
CA LEU A 21 7.16 1.82 -5.17
C LEU A 21 8.55 1.19 -5.35
N VAL A 22 9.31 1.03 -4.27
CA VAL A 22 10.60 0.31 -4.31
C VAL A 22 10.38 -1.15 -4.70
N LEU A 23 9.39 -1.82 -4.10
CA LEU A 23 9.04 -3.19 -4.43
C LEU A 23 8.59 -3.35 -5.89
N ALA A 24 7.72 -2.47 -6.39
CA ALA A 24 7.26 -2.45 -7.78
C ALA A 24 8.44 -2.32 -8.76
N HIS A 25 9.41 -1.47 -8.46
CA HIS A 25 10.61 -1.34 -9.28
C HIS A 25 11.44 -2.64 -9.29
N LYS A 26 11.62 -3.30 -8.14
CA LYS A 26 12.33 -4.59 -8.07
C LYS A 26 11.59 -5.69 -8.86
N LEU A 27 10.26 -5.73 -8.78
CA LEU A 27 9.42 -6.65 -9.56
C LEU A 27 9.59 -6.40 -11.07
N PHE A 28 9.61 -5.13 -11.50
CA PHE A 28 9.90 -4.77 -12.88
C PHE A 28 11.27 -5.28 -13.34
N LEU A 29 12.33 -5.04 -12.56
CA LEU A 29 13.68 -5.51 -12.88
C LEU A 29 13.77 -7.04 -12.99
N LEU A 30 13.04 -7.79 -12.15
CA LEU A 30 12.99 -9.25 -12.25
C LEU A 30 12.43 -9.75 -13.58
N SER A 31 11.52 -8.98 -14.20
CA SER A 31 10.94 -9.31 -15.51
C SER A 31 11.76 -8.82 -16.70
N HIS A 32 12.79 -8.00 -16.49
CA HIS A 32 13.52 -7.35 -17.58
C HIS A 32 14.57 -8.31 -18.20
N PRO A 33 14.65 -8.41 -19.54
CA PRO A 33 15.60 -9.32 -20.21
C PRO A 33 17.07 -8.98 -19.95
N ASP A 34 17.39 -7.70 -19.81
CA ASP A 34 18.77 -7.20 -19.67
C ASP A 34 19.35 -7.34 -18.25
N VAL A 35 18.57 -7.81 -17.28
CA VAL A 35 19.07 -8.07 -15.92
C VAL A 35 19.65 -9.48 -15.88
N ASP A 36 20.92 -9.59 -15.51
CA ASP A 36 21.64 -10.86 -15.45
C ASP A 36 21.14 -11.78 -14.33
N ASP A 37 21.42 -13.08 -14.46
CA ASP A 37 20.91 -14.09 -13.54
C ASP A 37 21.42 -13.93 -12.11
N LEU A 38 22.64 -13.41 -11.91
CA LEU A 38 23.20 -13.20 -10.56
C LEU A 38 22.45 -12.05 -9.88
N SER A 39 22.25 -10.93 -10.57
CA SER A 39 21.43 -9.81 -10.08
C SER A 39 19.99 -10.23 -9.76
N LYS A 40 19.42 -11.17 -10.54
CA LYS A 40 18.08 -11.72 -10.27
C LYS A 40 18.01 -12.54 -8.98
N VAL A 41 19.10 -13.16 -8.52
CA VAL A 41 19.11 -13.89 -7.23
C VAL A 41 18.92 -12.91 -6.07
N ASP A 42 19.69 -11.83 -6.05
CA ASP A 42 19.60 -10.81 -5.00
C ASP A 42 18.23 -10.12 -5.02
N LEU A 43 17.72 -9.78 -6.21
CA LEU A 43 16.39 -9.21 -6.37
C LEU A 43 15.27 -10.13 -5.85
N ARG A 44 15.34 -11.44 -6.09
CA ARG A 44 14.36 -12.40 -5.55
C ARG A 44 14.39 -12.46 -4.03
N SER A 45 15.60 -12.45 -3.44
CA SER A 45 15.77 -12.42 -1.98
C SER A 45 15.14 -11.17 -1.37
N ASP A 46 15.41 -10.02 -1.97
CA ASP A 46 14.85 -8.72 -1.57
C ASP A 46 13.33 -8.67 -1.69
N VAL A 47 12.77 -9.18 -2.80
CA VAL A 47 11.32 -9.26 -3.01
C VAL A 47 10.68 -10.19 -2.00
N LEU A 48 11.26 -11.37 -1.75
CA LEU A 48 10.75 -12.31 -0.74
C LEU A 48 10.76 -11.69 0.66
N SER A 49 11.82 -10.94 1.01
CA SER A 49 11.92 -10.23 2.28
C SER A 49 10.82 -9.18 2.43
N ALA A 50 10.59 -8.36 1.39
CA ALA A 50 9.52 -7.36 1.39
C ALA A 50 8.14 -8.00 1.53
N VAL A 51 7.86 -9.04 0.72
CA VAL A 51 6.61 -9.80 0.75
C VAL A 51 6.34 -10.39 2.14
N LYS A 52 7.36 -10.97 2.78
CA LYS A 52 7.24 -11.51 4.14
C LYS A 52 7.01 -10.42 5.19
N SER A 53 7.67 -9.27 5.04
CA SER A 53 7.63 -8.20 6.05
C SER A 53 6.25 -7.55 6.20
N ASP A 54 5.49 -7.50 5.11
CA ASP A 54 4.18 -6.86 5.04
C ASP A 54 3.04 -7.87 4.81
N ASP A 55 3.31 -9.17 4.99
CA ASP A 55 2.34 -10.25 4.79
C ASP A 55 1.61 -10.17 3.43
N MET A 56 2.36 -9.96 2.34
CA MET A 56 1.79 -9.78 1.00
C MET A 56 1.40 -11.12 0.35
N ALA A 57 0.49 -11.87 0.98
CA ALA A 57 0.07 -13.19 0.55
C ALA A 57 -0.41 -13.28 -0.92
N PRO A 58 -1.24 -12.36 -1.45
CA PRO A 58 -1.66 -12.40 -2.85
C PRO A 58 -0.47 -12.24 -3.82
N LEU A 59 0.48 -11.38 -3.48
CA LEU A 59 1.68 -11.18 -4.28
C LEU A 59 2.58 -12.41 -4.23
N PHE A 60 2.81 -12.99 -3.04
CA PHE A 60 3.57 -14.24 -2.89
C PHE A 60 3.01 -15.36 -3.78
N GLU A 61 1.70 -15.58 -3.72
CA GLU A 61 1.00 -16.60 -4.51
C GLU A 61 1.17 -16.35 -6.02
N SER A 62 1.02 -15.10 -6.48
CA SER A 62 1.22 -14.75 -7.89
C SER A 62 2.66 -14.98 -8.37
N LEU A 63 3.65 -14.66 -7.53
CA LEU A 63 5.07 -14.83 -7.85
C LEU A 63 5.49 -16.29 -7.84
N ALA A 64 4.93 -17.09 -6.92
CA ALA A 64 5.13 -18.54 -6.90
C ALA A 64 4.51 -19.20 -8.14
N ALA A 65 3.30 -18.80 -8.53
CA ALA A 65 2.65 -19.30 -9.74
C ALA A 65 3.41 -18.92 -11.03
N ALA A 66 4.06 -17.76 -11.05
CA ALA A 66 4.91 -17.31 -12.14
C ALA A 66 6.32 -17.95 -12.15
N GLY A 67 6.66 -18.79 -11.16
CA GLY A 67 7.99 -19.39 -11.02
C GLY A 67 9.09 -18.40 -10.65
N VAL A 68 8.73 -17.22 -10.13
CA VAL A 68 9.67 -16.19 -9.68
C VAL A 68 10.18 -16.50 -8.28
N LEU A 69 9.31 -17.01 -7.41
CA LEU A 69 9.60 -17.46 -6.06
C LEU A 69 9.27 -18.94 -5.90
N GLU A 70 9.94 -19.60 -4.95
CA GLU A 70 9.62 -20.98 -4.60
C GLU A 70 8.26 -21.06 -3.88
N PRO A 71 7.37 -21.99 -4.26
CA PRO A 71 6.11 -22.20 -3.55
C PRO A 71 6.36 -22.63 -2.10
N ASP A 72 5.69 -21.96 -1.15
CA ASP A 72 5.72 -22.33 0.27
C ASP A 72 4.30 -22.24 0.85
N ALA A 73 3.65 -23.39 0.95
CA ALA A 73 2.27 -23.48 1.43
C ALA A 73 2.14 -23.16 2.93
N VAL A 74 3.18 -23.44 3.73
CA VAL A 74 3.18 -23.15 5.16
C VAL A 74 3.27 -21.65 5.37
N LEU A 75 4.24 -21.00 4.73
CA LEU A 75 4.38 -19.54 4.77
C LEU A 75 3.12 -18.83 4.27
N LEU A 76 2.54 -19.28 3.15
CA LEU A 76 1.30 -18.70 2.61
C LEU A 76 0.14 -18.83 3.59
N SER A 77 -0.03 -19.99 4.22
CA SER A 77 -1.07 -20.20 5.23
C SER A 77 -0.87 -19.31 6.46
N GLU A 78 0.37 -19.13 6.91
CA GLU A 78 0.70 -18.27 8.03
C GLU A 78 0.44 -16.79 7.73
N MET A 79 0.82 -16.31 6.54
CA MET A 79 0.51 -14.94 6.10
C MET A 79 -1.01 -14.72 6.05
N ARG A 80 -1.76 -15.63 5.43
CA ARG A 80 -3.24 -15.53 5.38
C ARG A 80 -3.87 -15.51 6.76
N ALA A 81 -3.40 -16.36 7.69
CA ALA A 81 -3.91 -16.37 9.05
C ALA A 81 -3.65 -15.04 9.80
N ARG A 82 -2.46 -14.42 9.61
CA ARG A 82 -2.17 -13.09 10.16
C ARG A 82 -3.04 -12.00 9.53
N ILE A 83 -3.26 -12.06 8.23
CA ILE A 83 -4.14 -11.14 7.50
C ILE A 83 -5.57 -11.22 8.03
N ASP A 84 -6.13 -12.43 8.13
CA ASP A 84 -7.49 -12.65 8.61
C ASP A 84 -7.68 -12.19 10.06
N GLU A 85 -6.66 -12.39 10.91
CA GLU A 85 -6.65 -11.91 12.29
C GLU A 85 -6.70 -10.38 12.37
N GLU A 86 -5.84 -9.68 11.62
CA GLU A 86 -5.81 -8.22 11.62
C GLU A 86 -7.07 -7.61 10.99
N ILE A 87 -7.61 -8.22 9.93
CA ILE A 87 -8.89 -7.82 9.33
C ILE A 87 -10.00 -7.89 10.39
N ARG A 88 -10.06 -8.96 11.18
CA ARG A 88 -11.07 -9.12 12.23
C ARG A 88 -10.98 -8.01 13.28
N LYS A 89 -9.76 -7.68 13.72
CA LYS A 89 -9.53 -6.56 14.67
C LYS A 89 -9.93 -5.21 14.08
N LEU A 90 -9.70 -5.00 12.78
CA LEU A 90 -10.10 -3.78 12.08
C LEU A 90 -11.62 -3.70 11.94
N ASP A 91 -12.29 -4.83 11.70
CA ASP A 91 -13.76 -4.91 11.65
C ASP A 91 -14.41 -4.65 13.00
N GLU A 92 -13.85 -5.21 14.08
CA GLU A 92 -14.28 -4.91 15.45
C GLU A 92 -14.13 -3.42 15.79
N LYS A 93 -13.01 -2.79 15.38
CA LYS A 93 -12.80 -1.35 15.55
C LYS A 93 -13.77 -0.50 14.75
N ILE A 94 -14.13 -0.92 13.54
CA ILE A 94 -15.15 -0.23 12.73
C ILE A 94 -16.50 -0.32 13.42
N ALA A 95 -16.91 -1.52 13.87
CA ALA A 95 -18.18 -1.72 14.56
C ALA A 95 -18.27 -0.88 15.85
N ASP A 96 -17.22 -0.90 16.68
CA ASP A 96 -17.16 -0.07 17.89
C ASP A 96 -17.26 1.42 17.57
N ALA A 97 -16.57 1.89 16.53
CA ALA A 97 -16.65 3.28 16.12
C ALA A 97 -18.06 3.67 15.63
N GLU A 98 -18.73 2.79 14.88
CA GLU A 98 -20.08 3.04 14.36
C GLU A 98 -21.16 3.02 15.46
N GLU A 99 -20.98 2.21 16.50
CA GLU A 99 -21.93 2.11 17.61
C GLU A 99 -21.71 3.18 18.70
N ASN A 100 -20.45 3.48 19.00
CA ASN A 100 -20.09 4.21 20.23
C ASN A 100 -19.37 5.55 19.99
N LEU A 101 -18.85 5.83 18.79
CA LEU A 101 -18.02 7.00 18.50
C LEU A 101 -18.64 7.93 17.45
N GLY A 102 -17.88 8.94 17.01
CA GLY A 102 -18.32 9.94 16.05
C GLY A 102 -17.92 9.63 14.60
N GLU A 103 -18.44 10.44 13.67
CA GLU A 103 -18.17 10.31 12.23
C GLU A 103 -16.66 10.35 11.90
N SER A 104 -15.89 11.13 12.65
CA SER A 104 -14.43 11.24 12.47
C SER A 104 -13.75 9.90 12.80
N GLU A 105 -14.08 9.29 13.94
CA GLU A 105 -13.50 8.01 14.37
C GLU A 105 -13.91 6.88 13.42
N VAL A 106 -15.17 6.87 12.98
CA VAL A 106 -15.67 5.91 11.99
C VAL A 106 -14.86 6.02 10.69
N ARG A 107 -14.63 7.24 10.18
CA ARG A 107 -13.81 7.45 8.98
C ARG A 107 -12.39 6.92 9.17
N GLU A 108 -11.74 7.24 10.29
CA GLU A 108 -10.37 6.78 10.56
C GLU A 108 -10.29 5.25 10.65
N ALA A 109 -11.29 4.58 11.23
CA ALA A 109 -11.34 3.12 11.29
C ALA A 109 -11.43 2.50 9.88
N HIS A 110 -12.27 3.06 9.00
CA HIS A 110 -12.35 2.62 7.60
C HIS A 110 -11.06 2.91 6.82
N LEU A 111 -10.42 4.05 7.06
CA LEU A 111 -9.14 4.40 6.45
C LEU A 111 -8.05 3.42 6.88
N ALA A 112 -7.95 3.10 8.18
CA ALA A 112 -6.99 2.13 8.70
C ALA A 112 -7.14 0.76 8.01
N LYS A 113 -8.39 0.28 7.81
CA LYS A 113 -8.65 -0.95 7.06
C LYS A 113 -8.25 -0.84 5.59
N SER A 114 -8.52 0.30 4.96
CA SER A 114 -8.10 0.55 3.57
C SER A 114 -6.59 0.45 3.40
N LEU A 115 -5.84 1.16 4.28
CA LEU A 115 -4.38 1.17 4.25
C LEU A 115 -3.78 -0.19 4.59
N TYR A 116 -4.44 -0.97 5.45
CA TYR A 116 -4.03 -2.34 5.70
C TYR A 116 -4.16 -3.22 4.45
N PHE A 117 -5.27 -3.14 3.72
CA PHE A 117 -5.41 -3.86 2.45
C PHE A 117 -4.37 -3.44 1.40
N VAL A 118 -4.04 -2.14 1.34
CA VAL A 118 -2.95 -1.65 0.48
C VAL A 118 -1.63 -2.30 0.88
N LYS A 119 -1.31 -2.30 2.17
CA LYS A 119 -0.08 -2.88 2.73
C LYS A 119 0.10 -4.35 2.37
N VAL A 120 -0.94 -5.17 2.55
CA VAL A 120 -0.87 -6.62 2.29
C VAL A 120 -1.06 -6.98 0.80
N GLY A 121 -1.23 -6.00 -0.08
CA GLY A 121 -1.43 -6.23 -1.52
C GLY A 121 -2.78 -6.85 -1.88
N GLU A 122 -3.82 -6.61 -1.08
CA GLU A 122 -5.20 -7.02 -1.34
C GLU A 122 -5.90 -5.97 -2.22
N LYS A 123 -5.44 -5.84 -3.48
CA LYS A 123 -5.80 -4.77 -4.43
C LYS A 123 -7.30 -4.47 -4.46
N GLU A 124 -8.12 -5.50 -4.69
CA GLU A 124 -9.55 -5.32 -4.95
C GLU A 124 -10.31 -4.93 -3.68
N LYS A 125 -9.94 -5.53 -2.54
CA LYS A 125 -10.47 -5.17 -1.23
C LYS A 125 -10.05 -3.76 -0.82
N ALA A 126 -8.82 -3.34 -1.13
CA ALA A 126 -8.34 -1.99 -0.89
C ALA A 126 -9.16 -0.95 -1.66
N LEU A 127 -9.40 -1.20 -2.96
CA LEU A 127 -10.18 -0.29 -3.80
C LEU A 127 -11.64 -0.18 -3.37
N GLU A 128 -12.24 -1.28 -2.92
CA GLU A 128 -13.59 -1.29 -2.36
C GLU A 128 -13.65 -0.51 -1.04
N GLN A 129 -12.74 -0.81 -0.11
CA GLN A 129 -12.70 -0.14 1.20
C GLN A 129 -12.38 1.36 1.08
N LEU A 130 -11.51 1.77 0.14
CA LEU A 130 -11.23 3.19 -0.13
C LEU A 130 -12.48 3.95 -0.59
N LYS A 131 -13.37 3.32 -1.37
CA LYS A 131 -14.66 3.94 -1.76
C LYS A 131 -15.59 4.12 -0.57
N VAL A 132 -15.62 3.14 0.36
CA VAL A 132 -16.38 3.26 1.61
C VAL A 132 -15.85 4.42 2.45
N THR A 133 -14.52 4.49 2.61
CA THR A 133 -13.85 5.59 3.33
C THR A 133 -14.11 6.95 2.70
N GLU A 134 -14.14 7.02 1.35
CA GLU A 134 -14.47 8.25 0.63
C GLU A 134 -15.88 8.74 0.91
N GLY A 135 -16.87 7.84 0.96
CA GLY A 135 -18.26 8.17 1.32
C GLY A 135 -18.40 8.77 2.71
N LYS A 136 -17.47 8.45 3.62
CA LYS A 136 -17.40 8.96 5.00
C LYS A 136 -16.46 10.17 5.16
N THR A 137 -15.86 10.65 4.07
CA THR A 137 -14.90 11.76 4.09
C THR A 137 -15.57 13.05 3.60
N VAL A 138 -15.53 14.11 4.41
CA VAL A 138 -16.10 15.42 4.04
C VAL A 138 -15.03 16.36 3.49
N ALA A 139 -13.87 16.45 4.14
CA ALA A 139 -12.83 17.40 3.79
C ALA A 139 -12.18 17.08 2.44
N ILE A 140 -12.04 18.10 1.57
CA ILE A 140 -11.47 17.95 0.22
C ILE A 140 -10.02 17.44 0.28
N GLY A 141 -9.20 17.95 1.21
CA GLY A 141 -7.82 17.49 1.38
C GLY A 141 -7.74 15.99 1.67
N GLN A 142 -8.59 15.51 2.59
CA GLN A 142 -8.70 14.09 2.92
C GLN A 142 -9.19 13.25 1.73
N LYS A 143 -10.07 13.77 0.88
CA LYS A 143 -10.47 13.07 -0.36
C LYS A 143 -9.31 12.96 -1.34
N MET A 144 -8.49 14.01 -1.45
CA MET A 144 -7.29 13.96 -2.29
C MET A 144 -6.29 12.90 -1.80
N ASP A 145 -6.13 12.74 -0.49
CA ASP A 145 -5.29 11.66 0.07
C ASP A 145 -5.77 10.27 -0.41
N LEU A 146 -7.09 10.02 -0.44
CA LEU A 146 -7.66 8.77 -0.94
C LEU A 146 -7.39 8.55 -2.44
N VAL A 147 -7.39 9.63 -3.23
CA VAL A 147 -7.03 9.57 -4.65
C VAL A 147 -5.55 9.21 -4.80
N PHE A 148 -4.67 9.74 -3.96
CA PHE A 148 -3.25 9.38 -3.98
C PHE A 148 -3.01 7.92 -3.60
N TYR A 149 -3.71 7.37 -2.60
CA TYR A 149 -3.61 5.93 -2.32
C TYR A 149 -4.09 5.08 -3.51
N THR A 150 -5.17 5.48 -4.16
CA THR A 150 -5.66 4.80 -5.38
C THR A 150 -4.62 4.85 -6.52
N LEU A 151 -3.96 6.00 -6.69
CA LEU A 151 -2.89 6.18 -7.67
C LEU A 151 -1.68 5.29 -7.35
N GLN A 152 -1.27 5.21 -6.08
CA GLN A 152 -0.16 4.35 -5.63
C GLN A 152 -0.46 2.87 -5.91
N ILE A 153 -1.69 2.40 -5.66
CA ILE A 153 -2.13 1.06 -6.04
C ILE A 153 -2.00 0.87 -7.55
N GLY A 154 -2.50 1.83 -8.34
CA GLY A 154 -2.40 1.80 -9.80
C GLY A 154 -0.97 1.67 -10.30
N LEU A 155 -0.04 2.45 -9.73
CA LEU A 155 1.39 2.39 -10.06
C LEU A 155 2.02 1.05 -9.68
N PHE A 156 1.68 0.50 -8.51
CA PHE A 156 2.21 -0.78 -8.05
C PHE A 156 1.86 -1.93 -9.00
N TYR A 157 0.59 -2.00 -9.42
CA TYR A 157 0.08 -3.06 -10.30
C TYR A 157 0.18 -2.71 -11.79
N MET A 158 0.79 -1.57 -12.15
CA MET A 158 0.85 -1.06 -13.52
C MET A 158 -0.53 -0.99 -14.21
N ASP A 159 -1.57 -0.65 -13.43
CA ASP A 159 -2.95 -0.53 -13.89
C ASP A 159 -3.19 0.87 -14.47
N PHE A 160 -2.92 1.02 -15.77
CA PHE A 160 -3.02 2.30 -16.48
C PHE A 160 -4.42 2.90 -16.47
N ASP A 161 -5.46 2.07 -16.42
CA ASP A 161 -6.85 2.53 -16.31
C ASP A 161 -7.09 3.16 -14.95
N LEU A 162 -6.62 2.51 -13.87
CA LEU A 162 -6.72 3.03 -12.52
C LEU A 162 -5.89 4.31 -12.34
N ILE A 163 -4.68 4.35 -12.89
CA ILE A 163 -3.81 5.54 -12.88
C ILE A 163 -4.52 6.72 -13.56
N SER A 164 -5.03 6.51 -14.79
CA SER A 164 -5.70 7.55 -15.57
C SER A 164 -6.93 8.10 -14.84
N LYS A 165 -7.79 7.21 -14.32
CA LYS A 165 -8.97 7.59 -13.53
C LYS A 165 -8.60 8.39 -12.28
N SER A 166 -7.51 8.01 -11.61
CA SER A 166 -7.04 8.70 -10.39
C SER A 166 -6.50 10.09 -10.71
N VAL A 167 -5.72 10.23 -11.78
CA VAL A 167 -5.20 11.53 -12.24
C VAL A 167 -6.34 12.48 -12.63
N ASP A 168 -7.35 11.98 -13.36
CA ASP A 168 -8.49 12.80 -13.75
C ASP A 168 -9.38 13.19 -12.56
N LYS A 169 -9.43 12.37 -11.52
CA LYS A 169 -10.09 12.70 -10.26
C LYS A 169 -9.31 13.74 -9.46
N ALA A 170 -7.98 13.67 -9.45
CA ALA A 170 -7.11 14.63 -8.73
C ALA A 170 -7.10 16.04 -9.35
N LYS A 171 -7.45 16.18 -10.64
CA LYS A 171 -7.54 17.47 -11.33
C LYS A 171 -8.82 18.25 -11.00
N LYS A 172 -9.82 17.60 -10.40
CA LYS A 172 -11.13 18.18 -10.10
C LYS A 172 -11.18 18.72 -8.67
#